data_AF-A0A920VFE5-F1
#
_entry.id   AF-A0A920VFE5-F1
#
_cell.length_a   1.000
_cell.length_b   1.000
_cell.length_c   1.000
_cell.angle_alpha   90.00
_cell.angle_beta   90.00
_cell.angle_gamma   90.00
#
_symmetry.space_group_name_H-M   'P 1'
#
loop_
_entity.id
_entity.type
_entity.pdbx_description
1 polymer ?
#
loop_
_entity_poly.entity_id
_entity_poly.type
_entity_poly.pdbx_seq_one_letter_code
_entity_poly.pdbx_strand_id
1 'polypeptide(L)'
;METGPVQAGEIKAGLKTLGTALLWFTDFAHGLSPAVPAIIAMTVILLPGVGLVNWRDFETNMGWTNFFVIASSMSLANALIISGAAEWFADTWWEVSVVLEVIRADIVGDVRSRSGNPGNNA
;
A
#
# COMPACT_ATOMS: atom_id res chain seq x y z
N MET A 1 10.86 11.58 -33.35
CA MET A 1 10.35 12.52 -32.34
C MET A 1 11.29 13.71 -32.37
N GLU A 2 11.01 14.70 -33.20
CA GLU A 2 11.80 15.94 -33.22
C GLU A 2 11.43 16.75 -31.99
N THR A 3 12.33 16.84 -31.02
CA THR A 3 12.14 17.70 -29.85
C THR A 3 12.33 19.14 -30.30
N GLY A 4 11.22 19.84 -30.55
CA GLY A 4 11.21 21.28 -30.74
C GLY A 4 11.81 22.01 -29.52
N PRO A 5 12.22 23.27 -29.67
CA PRO A 5 12.90 24.02 -28.62
C PRO A 5 12.05 24.07 -27.34
N VAL A 6 12.69 23.76 -26.20
CA VAL A 6 12.05 23.66 -24.88
C VAL A 6 11.19 24.89 -24.62
N GLN A 7 9.89 24.67 -24.46
CA GLN A 7 8.95 25.78 -24.30
C GLN A 7 9.08 26.33 -22.88
N ALA A 8 8.96 27.65 -22.70
CA ALA A 8 9.10 28.30 -21.39
C ALA A 8 8.12 27.76 -20.32
N GLY A 9 7.03 27.10 -20.74
CA GLY A 9 6.13 26.37 -19.86
C GLY A 9 6.74 25.09 -19.27
N GLU A 10 7.49 24.32 -20.05
CA GLU A 10 8.15 23.08 -19.61
C GLU A 10 9.25 23.37 -18.58
N ILE A 11 9.99 24.46 -18.73
CA ILE A 11 11.02 24.88 -17.76
C ILE A 11 10.37 25.26 -16.42
N LYS A 12 9.25 25.98 -16.45
CA LYS A 12 8.50 26.34 -15.23
C LYS A 12 7.90 25.10 -14.56
N ALA A 13 7.43 24.13 -15.35
CA ALA A 13 6.94 22.85 -14.85
C ALA A 13 8.06 22.08 -14.15
N GLY A 14 9.21 21.93 -14.83
CA GLY A 14 10.39 21.28 -14.31
C GLY A 14 10.90 21.91 -13.02
N LEU A 15 10.93 23.24 -12.93
CA LEU A 15 11.37 23.95 -11.73
C LEU A 15 10.45 23.72 -10.53
N LYS A 16 9.12 23.72 -10.74
CA LYS A 16 8.14 23.43 -9.68
C LYS A 16 8.23 21.96 -9.23
N THR A 17 8.39 21.03 -10.16
CA THR A 17 8.57 19.60 -9.86
C THR A 17 9.89 19.34 -9.12
N LEU A 18 10.98 19.97 -9.54
CA LEU A 18 12.27 19.91 -8.85
C LEU A 18 12.20 20.51 -7.45
N GLY A 19 11.56 21.66 -7.29
CA GLY A 19 11.34 22.28 -5.98
C GLY A 19 10.53 21.37 -5.05
N THR A 20 9.49 20.72 -5.58
CA THR A 20 8.68 19.74 -4.84
C THR A 20 9.50 18.51 -4.47
N ALA A 21 10.27 17.96 -5.41
CA ALA A 21 11.13 16.80 -5.17
C ALA A 21 12.21 17.09 -4.11
N LEU A 22 12.84 18.26 -4.15
CA LEU A 22 13.81 18.70 -3.14
C LEU A 22 13.16 18.90 -1.76
N LEU A 23 11.94 19.44 -1.72
CA LEU A 23 11.15 19.52 -0.48
C LEU A 23 10.85 18.12 0.07
N TRP A 24 10.61 17.15 -0.82
CA TRP A 24 10.37 15.75 -0.46
C TRP A 24 11.65 15.04 0.02
N PHE A 25 12.80 15.35 -0.57
CA PHE A 25 14.10 14.86 -0.10
C PHE A 25 14.50 15.45 1.26
N THR A 26 13.95 16.59 1.65
CA THR A 26 14.21 17.25 2.95
C THR A 26 13.17 16.90 4.02
N ASP A 27 12.23 15.99 3.72
CA ASP A 27 11.20 15.45 4.64
C ASP A 27 11.84 14.81 5.90
N PHE A 28 13.04 14.22 5.74
CA PHE A 28 13.83 13.64 6.83
C PHE A 28 14.36 14.67 7.86
N ALA A 29 14.47 15.96 7.50
CA ALA A 29 15.13 16.96 8.33
C ALA A 29 14.19 17.70 9.32
N HIS A 30 12.86 17.60 9.15
CA HIS A 30 11.89 18.39 9.93
C HIS A 30 10.81 17.56 10.64
N GLY A 31 10.74 16.25 10.39
CA GLY A 31 9.70 15.36 10.98
C GLY A 31 8.28 15.65 10.49
N LEU A 32 8.14 16.42 9.41
CA LEU A 32 6.85 16.70 8.78
C LEU A 32 6.42 15.49 7.95
N SER A 33 5.11 15.29 7.82
CA SER A 33 4.57 14.23 6.98
C SER A 33 4.84 14.53 5.50
N PRO A 34 5.18 13.53 4.67
CA PRO A 34 5.38 13.70 3.23
C PRO A 34 4.16 14.27 2.49
N ALA A 35 2.99 14.29 3.13
CA ALA A 35 1.79 14.97 2.64
C ALA A 35 1.93 16.50 2.55
N VAL A 36 2.75 17.13 3.40
CA VAL A 36 2.90 18.59 3.46
C VAL A 36 3.54 19.16 2.18
N PRO A 37 4.69 18.64 1.70
CA PRO A 37 5.24 19.01 0.39
C PRO A 37 4.25 18.85 -0.77
N ALA A 38 3.50 17.75 -0.79
CA ALA A 38 2.55 17.45 -1.85
C ALA A 38 1.42 18.50 -1.93
N ILE A 39 0.89 18.91 -0.77
CA ILE A 39 -0.16 19.94 -0.70
C ILE A 39 0.38 21.32 -1.10
N ILE A 40 1.61 21.68 -0.68
CA ILE A 40 2.25 22.95 -1.06
C ILE A 40 2.47 23.01 -2.58
N ALA A 41 3.02 21.94 -3.16
CA ALA A 41 3.23 21.83 -4.60
C ALA A 41 1.92 21.95 -5.38
N MET A 42 0.89 21.25 -4.93
CA MET A 42 -0.44 21.31 -5.54
C MET A 42 -1.05 22.71 -5.47
N THR A 43 -0.89 23.40 -4.34
CA THR A 43 -1.33 24.80 -4.17
C THR A 43 -0.62 25.73 -5.15
N VAL A 44 0.70 25.58 -5.33
CA VAL A 44 1.51 26.39 -6.26
C VAL A 44 1.20 26.09 -7.73
N ILE A 45 0.83 24.86 -8.06
CA ILE A 45 0.49 24.44 -9.43
C ILE A 45 -0.91 24.92 -9.84
N LEU A 46 -1.86 24.97 -8.89
CA LEU A 46 -3.27 25.35 -9.13
C LEU A 46 -3.57 26.84 -8.87
N LEU A 47 -2.63 27.60 -8.32
CA LEU A 47 -2.79 29.03 -8.02
C LEU A 47 -3.12 29.85 -9.31
N PRO A 48 -4.24 30.60 -9.35
CA PRO A 48 -4.61 31.38 -10.52
C PRO A 48 -3.57 32.50 -10.78
N GLY A 49 -3.07 32.58 -12.02
CA GLY A 49 -2.10 33.60 -12.47
C GLY A 49 -0.66 33.10 -12.67
N VAL A 50 -0.23 32.06 -11.94
CA VAL A 50 1.10 31.42 -12.10
C VAL A 50 0.96 29.90 -12.33
N GLY A 51 -0.23 29.36 -12.12
CA GLY A 51 -0.57 27.95 -12.22
C GLY A 51 -0.31 27.39 -13.61
N LEU A 52 0.32 26.21 -13.62
CA LEU A 52 0.74 25.55 -14.87
C LEU A 52 -0.45 24.87 -15.56
N VAL A 53 -1.48 24.52 -14.78
CA VAL A 53 -2.66 23.77 -15.19
C VAL A 53 -3.88 24.46 -14.58
N ASN A 54 -4.96 24.61 -15.34
CA ASN A 54 -6.21 25.14 -14.82
C ASN A 54 -6.96 24.05 -14.03
N TRP A 55 -7.83 24.45 -13.09
CA TRP A 55 -8.56 23.50 -12.24
C TRP A 55 -9.36 22.46 -13.04
N ARG A 56 -9.96 22.88 -14.16
CA ARG A 56 -10.80 22.03 -15.00
C ARG A 56 -10.02 20.91 -15.68
N ASP A 57 -8.84 21.22 -16.21
CA ASP A 57 -7.94 20.24 -16.82
C ASP A 57 -7.41 19.27 -15.76
N PHE A 58 -7.10 19.76 -14.57
CA PHE A 58 -6.69 18.92 -13.46
C PHE A 58 -7.78 17.94 -13.02
N GLU A 59 -9.00 18.43 -12.81
CA GLU A 59 -10.16 17.61 -12.42
C GLU A 59 -10.51 16.55 -13.48
N THR A 60 -10.44 16.92 -14.77
CA THR A 60 -10.78 16.01 -15.88
C THR A 60 -9.72 14.92 -16.08
N ASN A 61 -8.44 15.23 -15.82
CA ASN A 61 -7.34 14.28 -15.98
C ASN A 61 -6.99 13.53 -14.68
N MET A 62 -7.65 13.83 -13.57
CA MET A 62 -7.41 13.15 -12.30
C MET A 62 -8.00 11.74 -12.32
N GLY A 63 -7.18 10.74 -11.99
CA GLY A 63 -7.60 9.35 -11.85
C GLY A 63 -8.41 9.10 -10.58
N TRP A 64 -9.61 9.67 -10.48
CA TRP A 64 -10.52 9.57 -9.33
C TRP A 64 -10.72 8.12 -8.85
N THR A 65 -10.77 7.17 -9.78
CA THR A 65 -10.87 5.74 -9.49
C THR A 65 -9.82 5.26 -8.50
N ASN A 66 -8.54 5.62 -8.67
CA ASN A 66 -7.47 5.17 -7.78
C ASN A 66 -7.65 5.71 -6.36
N PHE A 67 -8.07 6.98 -6.23
CA PHE A 67 -8.34 7.58 -4.93
C PHE A 67 -9.48 6.86 -4.20
N PHE A 68 -10.59 6.60 -4.89
CA PHE A 68 -11.72 5.88 -4.30
C PHE A 68 -11.36 4.44 -3.94
N VAL A 69 -10.58 3.73 -4.77
CA VAL A 69 -10.13 2.37 -4.48
C VAL A 69 -9.26 2.32 -3.22
N ILE A 70 -8.29 3.23 -3.10
CA ILE A 70 -7.42 3.28 -1.92
C ILE A 70 -8.24 3.66 -0.67
N ALA A 71 -9.08 4.69 -0.77
CA ALA A 71 -9.90 5.15 0.36
C ALA A 71 -10.90 4.08 0.83
N SER A 72 -11.59 3.42 -0.10
CA SER A 72 -12.53 2.34 0.21
C SER A 72 -11.82 1.12 0.80
N SER A 73 -10.66 0.73 0.24
CA SER A 73 -9.84 -0.36 0.78
C SER A 73 -9.39 -0.07 2.21
N MET A 74 -8.94 1.16 2.48
CA MET A 74 -8.49 1.56 3.81
C MET A 74 -9.65 1.65 4.81
N SER A 75 -10.82 2.14 4.37
CA SER A 75 -12.05 2.15 5.16
C SER A 75 -12.51 0.72 5.49
N LEU A 76 -12.45 -0.20 4.52
CA LEU A 76 -12.83 -1.60 4.73
C LEU A 76 -11.84 -2.30 5.67
N ALA A 77 -10.54 -2.10 5.49
CA ALA A 77 -9.52 -2.62 6.39
C ALA A 77 -9.78 -2.16 7.83
N ASN A 78 -10.05 -0.86 8.03
CA ASN A 78 -10.37 -0.32 9.34
C ASN A 78 -11.69 -0.89 9.90
N ALA A 79 -12.71 -1.07 9.07
CA ALA A 79 -13.97 -1.69 9.50
C ALA A 79 -13.76 -3.14 9.95
N LEU A 80 -12.93 -3.92 9.26
CA LEU A 80 -12.59 -5.29 9.65
C LEU A 80 -11.80 -5.35 10.96
N ILE A 81 -10.92 -4.38 11.20
CA ILE A 81 -10.15 -4.27 12.44
C ILE A 81 -11.07 -3.90 13.60
N ILE A 82 -11.85 -2.82 13.48
CA ILE A 82 -12.70 -2.31 14.57
C ILE A 82 -13.85 -3.26 14.90
N SER A 83 -14.40 -3.94 13.90
CA SER A 83 -15.46 -4.95 14.13
C SER A 83 -14.93 -6.24 14.78
N GLY A 84 -13.61 -6.43 14.88
CA GLY A 84 -13.00 -7.67 15.34
C GLY A 84 -13.06 -8.82 14.33
N ALA A 85 -13.59 -8.58 13.13
CA ALA A 85 -13.67 -9.60 12.07
C ALA A 85 -12.29 -10.10 11.63
N ALA A 86 -11.29 -9.21 11.61
CA ALA A 86 -9.91 -9.59 11.31
C ALA A 86 -9.30 -10.52 12.38
N GLU A 87 -9.56 -10.27 13.65
CA GLU A 87 -9.08 -11.07 14.78
C GLU A 87 -9.80 -12.43 14.83
N TRP A 88 -11.13 -12.42 14.73
CA TRP A 88 -11.92 -13.65 14.61
C TRP A 88 -11.43 -14.57 13.48
N PHE A 89 -11.11 -13.99 12.32
CA PHE A 89 -10.61 -14.75 11.18
C PHE A 89 -9.22 -15.35 11.47
N ALA A 90 -8.32 -14.58 12.08
CA ALA A 90 -6.99 -15.05 12.45
C ALA A 90 -7.05 -16.21 13.47
N ASP A 91 -7.89 -16.09 14.50
CA ASP A 91 -8.06 -17.12 15.53
C ASP A 91 -8.68 -18.39 14.95
N THR A 92 -9.74 -18.25 14.16
CA THR A 92 -10.38 -19.40 13.49
C THR A 92 -9.40 -20.14 12.59
N TRP A 93 -8.59 -19.40 11.82
CA TRP A 93 -7.60 -20.00 10.93
C TRP A 93 -6.48 -20.71 11.70
N TRP A 94 -6.04 -20.11 12.81
CA TRP A 94 -5.04 -20.70 13.70
C TRP A 94 -5.55 -22.01 14.32
N GLU A 95 -6.77 -22.02 14.86
CA GLU A 95 -7.38 -23.21 15.44
C GLU A 95 -7.48 -24.36 14.44
N VAL A 96 -7.95 -24.08 13.22
CA VAL A 96 -8.03 -25.09 12.16
C VAL A 96 -6.65 -25.65 11.84
N SER A 97 -5.63 -24.79 11.73
CA SER A 97 -4.26 -25.20 11.42
C SER A 97 -3.69 -26.12 12.51
N VAL A 98 -3.89 -25.77 13.79
CA VAL A 98 -3.43 -26.57 14.93
C VAL A 98 -4.15 -27.92 15.00
N VAL A 99 -5.46 -27.96 14.79
CA VAL A 99 -6.24 -29.20 14.80
C VAL A 99 -5.75 -30.16 13.71
N LEU A 100 -5.48 -29.66 12.50
CA LEU A 100 -4.96 -30.47 11.41
C LEU A 100 -3.55 -31.00 11.69
N GLU A 101 -2.70 -30.23 12.36
CA GLU A 101 -1.36 -30.68 12.78
C GLU A 101 -1.44 -31.77 13.84
N VAL A 102 -2.31 -31.62 14.84
CA VAL A 102 -2.55 -32.64 15.87
C VAL A 102 -3.07 -33.95 15.27
N ILE A 103 -4.09 -33.88 14.39
CA ILE A 103 -4.63 -35.07 13.72
C ILE A 103 -3.55 -35.74 12.86
N ARG A 104 -2.76 -34.96 12.12
CA ARG A 104 -1.64 -35.49 11.34
C ARG A 104 -0.63 -36.21 12.25
N ALA A 105 -0.25 -35.59 13.37
CA ALA A 105 0.72 -36.15 14.30
C ALA A 105 0.23 -37.47 14.91
N ASP A 106 -1.04 -37.54 15.27
CA ASP A 106 -1.67 -38.75 15.80
C ASP A 106 -1.70 -39.89 14.76
N ILE A 107 -2.16 -39.60 13.53
CA ILE A 107 -2.17 -40.58 12.44
C ILE A 107 -0.76 -41.08 12.12
N VAL A 108 0.22 -40.17 12.01
CA VAL A 108 1.61 -40.55 11.75
C VAL A 108 2.20 -41.36 12.92
N GLY A 109 1.82 -41.02 14.15
CA GLY A 109 2.15 -41.78 15.36
C GLY A 109 1.63 -43.22 15.31
N ASP A 110 0.33 -43.41 15.03
CA ASP A 110 -0.30 -44.73 14.89
C ASP A 110 0.34 -45.55 13.76
N VAL A 111 0.57 -44.93 12.59
CA VAL A 111 1.23 -45.60 11.46
C VAL A 111 2.65 -46.05 11.82
N ARG A 112 3.43 -45.22 12.53
CA ARG A 112 4.77 -45.59 13.00
C ARG A 112 4.74 -46.69 14.06
N SER A 113 3.76 -46.65 14.97
CA SER A 113 3.56 -47.69 15.99
C SER A 113 3.24 -49.05 15.36
N ARG A 114 2.34 -49.08 14.37
CA ARG A 114 1.98 -50.30 13.61
C ARG A 114 3.12 -50.80 12.72
N SER A 115 3.96 -49.90 12.23
CA SER A 115 5.17 -50.23 11.47
C SER A 115 6.36 -50.63 12.36
N GLY A 116 6.21 -50.57 13.69
CA GLY A 116 7.20 -51.05 14.65
C GLY A 116 7.54 -52.51 14.37
N ASN A 117 8.76 -52.71 13.87
CA ASN A 117 9.34 -53.93 13.35
C ASN A 117 8.98 -55.22 14.14
N PRO A 118 8.29 -56.21 13.53
CA PRO A 118 8.10 -57.55 14.11
C PRO A 118 9.39 -58.41 14.14
N GLY A 119 10.54 -57.85 13.76
CA GLY A 119 11.82 -58.54 13.65
C GLY A 119 12.84 -58.27 14.77
N ASN A 120 12.43 -57.86 15.98
CA ASN A 120 13.36 -57.73 17.13
C ASN A 120 13.26 -58.87 18.17
N ASN A 121 12.45 -59.87 17.87
CA ASN A 121 12.21 -61.06 18.66
C ASN A 121 12.69 -62.29 17.87
N ALA A 122 14.00 -62.34 17.65
CA ALA A 122 14.76 -63.51 17.22
C ALA A 122 16.00 -63.65 18.11
#